data_AF-A0A251XWM9-F1
#
_entry.id   AF-A0A251XWM9-F1
#
_cell.length_a   1.000
_cell.length_b   1.000
_cell.length_c   1.000
_cell.angle_alpha   90.00
_cell.angle_beta   90.00
_cell.angle_gamma   90.00
#
_symmetry.space_group_name_H-M   'P 1'
#
loop_
_entity.id
_entity.type
_entity.pdbx_description
1 polymer ?
#
loop_
_entity_poly.entity_id
_entity_poly.type
_entity_poly.pdbx_seq_one_letter_code
_entity_poly.pdbx_strand_id
1 'polypeptide(L)'
;MGGALEESFEKDGVMISTGSTGLRAGLAADSVISFGYVAGFGDLLSGEDYAQLSGQAGADVTAVRVISASGVVTEADLADGVWGAVWLAWGADDEYGTATLEFDTAAGTTTVTTDAVDVIAAEQRAAENS
;
A
#
# COMPACT_ATOMS: atom_id res chain seq x y z
N MET A 1 3.08 19.30 -11.98
CA MET A 1 4.33 19.01 -11.25
C MET A 1 4.16 17.65 -10.62
N GLY A 2 5.06 16.70 -10.88
CA GLY A 2 5.06 15.40 -10.18
C GLY A 2 5.61 15.61 -8.78
N GLY A 3 4.86 15.22 -7.76
CA GLY A 3 5.34 15.16 -6.38
C GLY A 3 6.15 13.89 -6.14
N ALA A 4 6.78 13.79 -4.98
CA ALA A 4 7.28 12.54 -4.44
C ALA A 4 6.39 12.16 -3.25
N LEU A 5 6.05 10.88 -3.15
CA LEU A 5 5.59 10.30 -1.91
C LEU A 5 6.84 9.99 -1.08
N GLU A 6 6.89 10.50 0.15
CA GLU A 6 7.78 9.97 1.18
C GLU A 6 6.91 9.13 2.11
N GLU A 7 7.19 7.85 2.16
CA GLU A 7 6.51 6.91 3.04
C GLU A 7 7.36 6.79 4.30
N SER A 8 6.75 7.04 5.44
CA SER A 8 7.32 6.70 6.73
C SER A 8 6.26 5.98 7.54
N PHE A 9 6.51 4.71 7.84
CA PHE A 9 5.62 3.93 8.67
C PHE A 9 6.09 4.02 10.11
N GLU A 10 5.22 4.51 10.98
CA GLU A 10 5.49 4.65 12.41
C GLU A 10 4.52 3.77 13.22
N LYS A 11 5.05 3.00 14.17
CA LYS A 11 4.26 2.30 15.19
C LYS A 11 4.68 2.80 16.56
N ASP A 12 3.71 3.22 17.36
CA ASP A 12 3.96 3.79 18.70
C ASP A 12 4.99 4.95 18.70
N GLY A 13 5.04 5.73 17.61
CA GLY A 13 5.99 6.85 17.43
C GLY A 13 7.41 6.43 17.06
N VAL A 14 7.63 5.15 16.73
CA VAL A 14 8.90 4.63 16.21
C VAL A 14 8.76 4.39 14.72
N MET A 15 9.65 4.98 13.92
CA MET A 15 9.72 4.74 12.48
C MET A 15 10.30 3.36 12.21
N ILE A 16 9.54 2.53 11.49
CA ILE A 16 9.86 1.12 11.21
C ILE A 16 10.25 0.91 9.75
N SER A 17 9.74 1.72 8.82
CA SER A 17 10.09 1.63 7.40
C SER A 17 9.98 2.98 6.72
N THR A 18 10.85 3.23 5.73
CA THR A 18 10.79 4.40 4.86
C THR A 18 10.90 4.00 3.40
N GLY A 19 10.13 4.66 2.54
CA GLY A 19 10.15 4.50 1.09
C GLY A 19 9.98 5.84 0.39
N SER A 20 10.36 5.92 -0.88
CA SER A 20 10.01 7.08 -1.71
C SER A 20 9.65 6.65 -3.12
N THR A 21 8.51 7.14 -3.61
CA THR A 21 8.02 6.86 -4.97
C THR A 21 7.50 8.12 -5.63
N GLY A 22 7.75 8.28 -6.94
CA GLY A 22 7.25 9.42 -7.71
C GLY A 22 5.74 9.35 -7.93
N LEU A 23 5.03 10.44 -7.66
CA LEU A 23 3.59 10.55 -7.91
C LEU A 23 3.32 10.75 -9.41
N ARG A 24 2.32 10.02 -9.94
CA ARG A 24 1.91 10.15 -11.33
C ARG A 24 1.04 11.40 -11.52
N ALA A 25 1.42 12.24 -12.47
CA ALA A 25 0.55 13.34 -12.91
C ALA A 25 -0.55 12.80 -13.85
N GLY A 26 -1.78 13.30 -13.68
CA GLY A 26 -2.90 12.97 -14.59
C GLY A 26 -3.51 11.59 -14.37
N LEU A 27 -3.51 11.09 -13.14
CA LEU A 27 -4.30 9.92 -12.74
C LEU A 27 -5.79 10.20 -13.01
N ALA A 28 -6.51 9.24 -13.60
CA ALA A 28 -7.95 9.39 -13.83
C ALA A 28 -8.67 9.46 -12.48
N ALA A 29 -9.74 10.27 -12.41
CA ALA A 29 -10.39 10.59 -11.14
C ALA A 29 -11.00 9.34 -10.46
N ASP A 30 -11.39 8.34 -11.23
CA ASP A 30 -12.00 7.08 -10.83
C ASP A 30 -11.01 5.90 -10.82
N SER A 31 -9.71 6.17 -10.69
CA SER A 31 -8.68 5.12 -10.79
C SER A 31 -7.80 5.03 -9.55
N VAL A 32 -7.18 3.87 -9.38
CA VAL A 32 -6.18 3.62 -8.33
C VAL A 32 -4.90 3.12 -8.97
N ILE A 33 -3.75 3.45 -8.39
CA ILE A 33 -2.46 2.83 -8.67
C ILE A 33 -1.85 2.24 -7.41
N SER A 34 -1.02 1.20 -7.57
CA SER A 34 -0.22 0.58 -6.51
C SER A 34 1.25 0.92 -6.73
N PHE A 35 1.97 1.23 -5.66
CA PHE A 35 3.41 1.57 -5.71
C PHE A 35 4.34 0.39 -5.47
N GLY A 36 3.91 -0.83 -5.75
CA GLY A 36 4.81 -1.96 -5.62
C GLY A 36 4.16 -3.30 -5.37
N TYR A 37 5.03 -4.20 -4.94
CA TYR A 37 4.69 -5.47 -4.33
C TYR A 37 4.33 -5.23 -2.86
N VAL A 38 3.59 -6.17 -2.28
CA VAL A 38 3.34 -6.17 -0.84
C VAL A 38 4.69 -6.31 -0.12
N ALA A 39 5.07 -5.27 0.61
CA ALA A 39 6.32 -5.26 1.37
C ALA A 39 6.09 -5.86 2.76
N GLY A 40 7.10 -6.55 3.28
CA GLY A 40 7.08 -7.10 4.64
C GLY A 40 7.98 -6.32 5.59
N PHE A 41 7.53 -6.15 6.83
CA PHE A 41 8.39 -5.68 7.92
C PHE A 41 8.08 -6.41 9.22
N GLY A 42 9.12 -6.68 10.00
CA GLY A 42 8.99 -7.28 11.33
C GLY A 42 8.97 -6.19 12.40
N ASP A 43 8.05 -6.29 13.35
CA ASP A 43 8.07 -5.49 14.56
C ASP A 43 8.94 -6.18 15.62
N LEU A 44 10.09 -5.59 15.93
CA LEU A 44 11.07 -6.12 16.90
C LEU A 44 10.53 -6.20 18.33
N LEU A 45 9.50 -5.42 18.68
CA LEU A 45 8.95 -5.40 20.04
C LEU A 45 7.92 -6.51 20.26
N SER A 46 7.03 -6.71 19.29
CA SER A 46 5.99 -7.75 19.36
C SER A 46 6.45 -9.10 18.80
N GLY A 47 7.47 -9.11 17.93
CA GLY A 47 7.88 -10.29 17.17
C GLY A 47 6.90 -10.65 16.04
N GLU A 48 5.97 -9.76 15.70
CA GLU A 48 4.99 -9.96 14.64
C GLU A 48 5.54 -9.47 13.30
N ASP A 49 5.20 -10.21 12.23
CA ASP A 49 5.44 -9.78 10.87
C ASP A 49 4.20 -9.10 10.30
N TYR A 50 4.43 -8.01 9.58
CA TYR A 50 3.41 -7.20 8.93
C TYR A 50 3.67 -7.14 7.44
N ALA A 51 2.58 -7.07 6.69
CA ALA A 51 2.57 -6.79 5.28
C ALA A 51 1.99 -5.38 5.07
N GLN A 52 2.49 -4.69 4.04
CA GLN A 52 2.06 -3.34 3.70
C GLN A 52 1.94 -3.14 2.19
N LEU A 53 1.03 -2.26 1.81
CA LEU A 53 0.86 -1.82 0.43
C LEU A 53 0.36 -0.37 0.41
N SER A 54 0.79 0.39 -0.59
CA SER A 54 0.44 1.79 -0.74
C SER A 54 0.27 2.17 -2.21
N GLY A 55 -0.28 3.35 -2.45
CA GLY A 55 -0.56 3.81 -3.80
C GLY A 55 -1.14 5.22 -3.87
N GLN A 56 -1.62 5.56 -5.07
CA GLN A 56 -2.44 6.77 -5.28
C GLN A 56 -3.85 6.38 -5.67
N ALA A 57 -4.77 7.28 -5.34
CA ALA A 57 -6.15 7.23 -5.76
C ALA A 57 -6.51 8.53 -6.49
N GLY A 58 -7.37 8.39 -7.49
CA GLY A 58 -7.99 9.52 -8.18
C GLY A 58 -8.94 10.29 -7.25
N ALA A 59 -9.27 11.51 -7.64
CA ALA A 59 -10.05 12.43 -6.81
C ALA A 59 -11.49 11.98 -6.48
N ASP A 60 -12.05 11.04 -7.25
CA ASP A 60 -13.41 10.51 -7.04
C ASP A 60 -13.41 9.22 -6.20
N VAL A 61 -12.23 8.68 -5.87
CA VAL A 61 -12.09 7.51 -5.00
C VAL A 61 -12.28 7.95 -3.55
N THR A 62 -13.14 7.22 -2.85
CA THR A 62 -13.57 7.56 -1.47
C THR A 62 -13.12 6.53 -0.43
N ALA A 63 -12.79 5.31 -0.87
CA ALA A 63 -12.25 4.26 -0.01
C ALA A 63 -11.39 3.32 -0.87
N VAL A 64 -10.36 2.74 -0.25
CA VAL A 64 -9.54 1.67 -0.83
C VAL A 64 -9.43 0.55 0.19
N ARG A 65 -9.57 -0.69 -0.27
CA ARG A 65 -9.40 -1.91 0.52
C ARG A 65 -8.39 -2.81 -0.18
N VAL A 66 -7.46 -3.34 0.60
CA VAL A 66 -6.49 -4.33 0.16
C VAL A 66 -6.95 -5.69 0.66
N ILE A 67 -7.09 -6.63 -0.27
CA ILE A 67 -7.37 -8.03 0.00
C ILE A 67 -6.08 -8.78 -0.29
N SER A 68 -5.41 -9.25 0.75
CA SER A 68 -4.16 -10.01 0.59
C SER A 68 -4.39 -11.34 -0.12
N ALA A 69 -3.33 -12.02 -0.56
CA ALA A 69 -3.47 -13.30 -1.25
C ALA A 69 -4.13 -14.39 -0.39
N SER A 70 -4.01 -14.28 0.94
CA SER A 70 -4.67 -15.19 1.90
C SER A 70 -6.16 -14.83 2.13
N GLY A 71 -6.60 -13.67 1.64
CA GLY A 71 -7.97 -13.16 1.79
C GLY A 71 -8.17 -12.21 2.97
N VAL A 72 -7.11 -11.74 3.63
CA VAL A 72 -7.24 -10.69 4.67
C VAL A 72 -7.67 -9.39 4.02
N VAL A 73 -8.81 -8.85 4.46
CA VAL A 73 -9.33 -7.57 3.98
C VAL A 73 -8.92 -6.47 4.94
N THR A 74 -8.21 -5.46 4.42
CA THR A 74 -7.70 -4.33 5.17
C THR A 74 -8.18 -3.04 4.54
N GLU A 75 -8.83 -2.19 5.32
CA GLU A 75 -9.18 -0.84 4.88
C GLU A 75 -7.93 0.03 4.91
N ALA A 76 -7.65 0.72 3.80
CA ALA A 76 -6.50 1.60 3.68
C ALA A 76 -6.83 2.99 4.24
N ASP A 77 -5.86 3.60 4.90
CA ASP A 77 -5.90 5.04 5.17
C ASP A 77 -5.77 5.78 3.84
N LEU A 78 -6.71 6.69 3.55
CA LEU A 78 -6.74 7.49 2.32
C LEU A 78 -6.71 8.98 2.67
N ALA A 79 -5.64 9.67 2.26
CA ALA A 79 -5.47 11.10 2.49
C ALA A 79 -4.81 11.76 1.27
N ASP A 80 -5.35 12.89 0.82
CA ASP A 80 -4.79 13.71 -0.26
C ASP A 80 -4.44 12.92 -1.55
N GLY A 81 -5.27 11.91 -1.89
CA GLY A 81 -5.09 11.08 -3.08
C GLY A 81 -3.98 10.03 -2.95
N VAL A 82 -3.53 9.76 -1.73
CA VAL A 82 -2.58 8.70 -1.37
C VAL A 82 -3.27 7.73 -0.44
N TRP A 83 -3.06 6.44 -0.64
CA TRP A 83 -3.54 5.42 0.28
C TRP A 83 -2.43 4.51 0.79
N GLY A 84 -2.62 3.94 1.98
CA GLY A 84 -1.72 2.96 2.60
C GLY A 84 -2.49 1.97 3.47
N ALA A 85 -2.15 0.70 3.37
CA ALA A 85 -2.71 -0.38 4.18
C ALA A 85 -1.58 -1.20 4.81
N VAL A 86 -1.78 -1.58 6.08
CA VAL A 86 -0.87 -2.43 6.85
C VAL A 86 -1.70 -3.50 7.55
N TRP A 87 -1.25 -4.76 7.47
CA TRP A 87 -1.93 -5.88 8.12
C TRP A 87 -0.92 -6.89 8.67
N LEU A 88 -1.40 -7.72 9.60
CA LEU A 88 -0.60 -8.81 10.16
C LEU A 88 -0.41 -9.90 9.11
N ALA A 89 0.85 -10.27 8.84
CA ALA A 89 1.19 -11.35 7.93
C ALA A 89 1.13 -12.74 8.60
N TRP A 90 1.06 -12.79 9.94
CA TRP A 90 1.02 -14.03 10.74
C TRP A 90 2.09 -15.09 10.36
N GLY A 91 3.20 -14.67 9.75
CA GLY A 91 4.25 -15.57 9.26
C GLY A 91 3.84 -16.44 8.06
N ALA A 92 2.77 -16.10 7.33
CA ALA A 92 2.36 -16.81 6.13
C ALA A 92 3.06 -16.23 4.89
N ASP A 93 3.79 -17.08 4.15
CA ASP A 93 4.52 -16.68 2.93
C ASP A 93 3.60 -16.06 1.86
N ASP A 94 2.33 -16.47 1.84
CA ASP A 94 1.32 -15.99 0.88
C ASP A 94 0.97 -14.51 1.07
N GLU A 95 1.18 -13.93 2.26
CA GLU A 95 0.78 -12.54 2.56
C GLU A 95 1.58 -11.50 1.77
N TYR A 96 2.72 -11.90 1.21
CA TYR A 96 3.58 -11.06 0.36
C TYR A 96 3.28 -11.24 -1.14
N GLY A 97 2.28 -12.06 -1.48
CA GLY A 97 1.85 -12.32 -2.84
C GLY A 97 1.00 -11.20 -3.46
N THR A 98 0.53 -11.43 -4.69
CA THR A 98 -0.37 -10.51 -5.40
C THR A 98 -1.63 -10.26 -4.58
N ALA A 99 -1.93 -8.99 -4.32
CA ALA A 99 -3.15 -8.57 -3.65
C ALA A 99 -4.25 -8.19 -4.66
N THR A 100 -5.48 -8.12 -4.17
CA THR A 100 -6.61 -7.51 -4.87
C THR A 100 -6.93 -6.18 -4.22
N LEU A 101 -7.17 -5.15 -5.02
CA LEU A 101 -7.65 -3.85 -4.59
C LEU A 101 -9.14 -3.74 -4.88
N GLU A 102 -9.91 -3.33 -3.89
CA GLU A 102 -11.27 -2.82 -4.07
C GLU A 102 -11.29 -1.34 -3.75
N PHE A 103 -11.92 -0.53 -4.59
CA PHE A 103 -12.06 0.89 -4.32
C PHE A 103 -13.45 1.40 -4.69
N ASP A 104 -13.92 2.35 -3.90
CA ASP A 104 -15.26 2.91 -4.02
C ASP A 104 -15.24 4.28 -4.67
N THR A 105 -16.12 4.47 -5.64
CA THR A 105 -16.45 5.79 -6.22
C THR A 105 -17.96 6.03 -6.09
N ALA A 106 -18.42 7.22 -6.42
CA ALA A 106 -19.86 7.50 -6.52
C ALA A 106 -20.59 6.62 -7.56
N ALA A 107 -19.86 6.04 -8.54
CA ALA A 107 -20.41 5.13 -9.53
C ALA A 107 -20.52 3.68 -9.03
N GLY A 108 -19.84 3.34 -7.94
CA GLY A 108 -19.82 2.01 -7.33
C GLY A 108 -18.40 1.52 -7.02
N THR A 109 -18.34 0.26 -6.59
CA THR A 109 -17.10 -0.42 -6.24
C THR A 109 -16.46 -1.05 -7.47
N THR A 110 -15.16 -0.88 -7.62
CA THR A 110 -14.34 -1.54 -8.65
C THR A 110 -13.31 -2.44 -7.99
N THR A 111 -13.06 -3.60 -8.60
CA THR A 111 -12.09 -4.59 -8.14
C THR A 111 -11.01 -4.78 -9.20
N VAL A 112 -9.74 -4.69 -8.80
CA VAL A 112 -8.57 -4.86 -9.68
C VAL A 112 -7.48 -5.66 -8.97
N THR A 113 -6.71 -6.48 -9.69
CA THR A 113 -5.54 -7.14 -9.11
C THR A 113 -4.34 -6.21 -9.13
N THR A 114 -3.41 -6.31 -8.18
CA THR A 114 -2.20 -5.49 -8.19
C THR A 114 -1.32 -5.74 -9.42
N ASP A 115 -1.41 -6.92 -10.05
CA ASP A 115 -0.73 -7.23 -11.33
C ASP A 115 -1.30 -6.45 -12.52
N ALA A 116 -2.55 -5.98 -12.43
CA ALA A 116 -3.23 -5.22 -13.48
C ALA A 116 -3.11 -3.70 -13.28
N VAL A 117 -2.49 -3.27 -12.18
CA VAL A 117 -2.37 -1.87 -11.79
C VAL A 117 -0.90 -1.46 -11.89
N ASP A 118 -0.60 -0.36 -12.59
CA ASP A 118 0.77 0.07 -12.94
C ASP A 118 1.68 0.14 -11.70
N VAL A 119 2.62 -0.81 -11.59
CA VAL A 119 3.50 -1.02 -10.43
C VAL A 119 4.76 -0.18 -10.59
N ILE A 120 4.86 0.94 -9.86
CA ILE A 120 6.16 1.61 -9.68
C ILE A 120 6.78 1.04 -8.43
N ALA A 121 7.63 0.02 -8.54
CA ALA A 121 8.27 -0.62 -7.39
C ALA A 121 8.94 0.43 -6.47
N ALA A 122 8.42 0.61 -5.26
CA ALA A 122 9.12 1.30 -4.19
C ALA A 122 10.43 0.54 -3.91
N GLU A 123 11.58 1.12 -4.22
CA GLU A 123 12.88 0.58 -3.79
C GLU A 123 12.96 0.68 -2.26
N GLN A 124 12.57 -0.38 -1.56
CA GLN A 124 12.85 -0.52 -0.14
C GLN A 124 14.29 -1.00 0.03
N ARG A 125 15.20 -0.06 0.35
CA ARG A 125 16.43 -0.45 1.04
C ARG A 125 16.05 -0.72 2.49
N ALA A 126 16.00 -2.01 2.84
CA ALA A 126 16.09 -2.43 4.24
C ALA A 126 17.20 -1.60 4.90
N ALA A 127 16.89 -0.96 6.02
CA ALA A 127 17.87 -0.30 6.84
C ALA A 127 18.96 -1.33 7.17
N GLU A 128 20.06 -1.28 6.42
CA GLU A 128 21.30 -1.98 6.74
C GLU A 128 21.77 -1.37 8.06
N ASN A 129 21.31 -1.93 9.17
CA ASN A 129 21.81 -1.61 10.50
C ASN A 129 23.29 -2.00 10.53
N SER A 130 24.13 -0.96 10.40
CA SER A 130 25.56 -0.94 10.68
C SER A 130 25.87 -1.17 12.16
#